data_AF-I2QKZ6-F1
#
_entry.id   AF-I2QKZ6-F1
#
_cell.length_a   1.000
_cell.length_b   1.000
_cell.length_c   1.000
_cell.angle_alpha   90.00
_cell.angle_beta   90.00
_cell.angle_gamma   90.00
#
_symmetry.space_group_name_H-M   'P 1'
#
loop_
_entity.id
_entity.type
_entity.pdbx_description
1 polymer ?
#
loop_
_entity_poly.entity_id
_entity_poly.type
_entity_poly.pdbx_seq_one_letter_code
_entity_poly.pdbx_strand_id
1 'polypeptide(L)'
;MKRKIAAIFAADIAGYSRLVAEDEEETLRRLASYREVVDDFIAKAGGRIFNTAGDAVLAEFPSAVDAVRCAIDIQESLRTRNMAYPQSRLMSFRIGITIGDVVERDGDLLGDGVNIAARLEGLAEVGGICVSRAVHEQVANKLSVQFADIGAQEVKNIPTPVHAYMVAMRRGDGSYATPQIKKVAKAAAAPNWMWPLVVGVVSVVAIGVGGFLYFTKLETTRAPAVAAIAPSSASSPMPSAAAAAAPSPSATMAAKAPMPMPAPSASPMAGKFPADSVPFINERIRNYLAGDYSAAGNYKAFALNVGGFTGASLNQPNEEAARNAALDQCQKRADAAQSPRRCELYAVGNNIVYTHGKPPMPPQPFVRHDAMTERAFASKDFPMVRDPAKVRLENMFVPAAKSRAVALGPGGQYFMVMGASSADDAARRSLESCGAIAGVACLVVAVDENFVVPIPTLLRITGFFHAASNASIVADARDEVVRKLADGMGWNAVAVGTAGRPGLGLKAADEQTAVNSALADCAKRDSDCHVIAIGPFTVGPIN
;
A
#
# COMPACT_ATOMS: atom_id res chain seq x y z
N MET A 1 23.32 12.56 6.16
CA MET A 1 22.36 13.21 7.07
C MET A 1 22.63 14.70 7.03
N LYS A 2 21.74 15.48 6.42
CA LYS A 2 21.91 16.94 6.28
C LYS A 2 20.79 17.61 7.06
N ARG A 3 21.14 18.41 8.07
CA ARG A 3 20.19 19.27 8.77
C ARG A 3 19.99 20.56 8.00
N LYS A 4 18.76 21.03 7.95
CA LYS A 4 18.41 22.31 7.34
C LYS A 4 17.13 22.85 7.96
N ILE A 5 17.00 24.17 7.97
CA ILE A 5 15.74 24.84 8.23
C ILE A 5 14.93 24.85 6.93
N ALA A 6 13.69 24.39 6.99
CA ALA A 6 12.77 24.44 5.86
C ALA A 6 11.37 24.82 6.33
N ALA A 7 10.57 25.39 5.42
CA ALA A 7 9.14 25.51 5.63
C ALA A 7 8.48 24.18 5.25
N ILE A 8 7.80 23.55 6.20
CA ILE A 8 7.14 22.27 6.03
C ILE A 8 5.65 22.52 5.82
N PHE A 9 5.13 21.97 4.73
CA PHE A 9 3.76 22.04 4.28
C PHE A 9 3.13 20.66 4.41
N ALA A 10 2.02 20.58 5.13
CA ALA A 10 1.21 19.38 5.25
C ALA A 10 -0.20 19.67 4.74
N ALA A 11 -0.76 18.81 3.90
CA ALA A 11 -2.12 18.95 3.42
C ALA A 11 -2.84 17.61 3.39
N ASP A 12 -4.09 17.56 3.83
CA ASP A 12 -4.90 16.33 3.83
C ASP A 12 -6.37 16.64 3.51
N ILE A 13 -7.13 15.64 3.06
CA ILE A 13 -8.53 15.83 2.65
C ILE A 13 -9.47 15.73 3.85
N ALA A 14 -10.35 16.71 3.97
CA ALA A 14 -11.40 16.66 4.97
C ALA A 14 -12.48 15.64 4.62
N GLY A 15 -12.65 14.62 5.48
CA GLY A 15 -13.75 13.66 5.37
C GLY A 15 -13.57 12.64 4.24
N TYR A 16 -12.33 12.36 3.84
CA TYR A 16 -11.99 11.41 2.78
C TYR A 16 -12.65 10.04 2.94
N SER A 17 -12.61 9.45 4.15
CA SER A 17 -13.24 8.14 4.41
C SER A 17 -14.75 8.12 4.15
N ARG A 18 -15.46 9.24 4.36
CA ARG A 18 -16.90 9.36 4.04
C ARG A 18 -17.12 9.38 2.52
N LEU A 19 -16.31 10.15 1.80
CA LEU A 19 -16.41 10.25 0.33
C LEU A 19 -16.15 8.90 -0.33
N VAL A 20 -15.15 8.16 0.15
CA VAL A 20 -14.83 6.80 -0.31
C VAL A 20 -15.97 5.82 -0.02
N ALA A 21 -16.62 5.91 1.15
CA ALA A 21 -17.75 5.06 1.50
C ALA A 21 -19.01 5.31 0.65
N GLU A 22 -19.17 6.53 0.11
CA GLU A 22 -20.30 6.89 -0.75
C GLU A 22 -20.08 6.48 -2.22
N ASP A 23 -18.89 6.75 -2.75
CA ASP A 23 -18.51 6.43 -4.13
C ASP A 23 -16.98 6.40 -4.24
N GLU A 24 -16.39 5.21 -4.09
CA GLU A 24 -14.95 5.01 -4.08
C GLU A 24 -14.31 5.37 -5.43
N GLU A 25 -14.93 4.98 -6.55
CA GLU A 25 -14.34 5.18 -7.88
C GLU A 25 -14.29 6.67 -8.27
N GLU A 26 -15.39 7.41 -8.10
CA GLU A 26 -15.42 8.84 -8.42
C GLU A 26 -14.59 9.65 -7.44
N THR A 27 -14.52 9.24 -6.16
CA THR A 27 -13.66 9.89 -5.16
C THR A 27 -12.18 9.71 -5.50
N LEU A 28 -11.74 8.51 -5.89
CA LEU A 28 -10.35 8.26 -6.29
C LEU A 28 -9.96 8.98 -7.58
N ARG A 29 -10.85 9.03 -8.57
CA ARG A 29 -10.63 9.79 -9.82
C ARG A 29 -10.47 11.29 -9.56
N ARG A 30 -11.31 11.84 -8.69
CA ARG A 30 -11.26 13.25 -8.30
C ARG A 30 -10.05 13.57 -7.44
N LEU A 31 -9.70 12.67 -6.52
CA LEU A 31 -8.46 12.76 -5.75
C LEU A 31 -7.27 12.86 -6.70
N ALA A 32 -7.16 11.99 -7.71
CA ALA A 32 -6.07 12.04 -8.68
C ALA A 32 -6.01 13.40 -9.40
N SER A 33 -7.14 13.90 -9.91
CA SER A 33 -7.19 15.22 -10.56
C SER A 33 -6.84 16.37 -9.62
N TYR A 34 -7.25 16.31 -8.35
CA TYR A 34 -6.96 17.36 -7.37
C TYR A 34 -5.49 17.28 -6.93
N ARG A 35 -4.91 16.08 -6.88
CA ARG A 35 -3.50 15.85 -6.63
C ARG A 35 -2.62 16.41 -7.73
N GLU A 36 -2.93 16.16 -9.00
CA GLU A 36 -2.19 16.76 -10.12
C GLU A 36 -2.10 18.29 -9.99
N VAL A 37 -3.18 18.93 -9.56
CA VAL A 37 -3.24 20.38 -9.35
C VAL A 37 -2.37 20.80 -8.16
N VAL A 38 -2.50 20.11 -7.02
CA VAL A 38 -1.70 20.39 -5.82
C VAL A 38 -0.21 20.23 -6.12
N ASP A 39 0.17 19.15 -6.78
CA ASP A 39 1.56 18.82 -7.11
C ASP A 39 2.16 19.85 -8.07
N ASP A 40 1.39 20.31 -9.07
CA ASP A 40 1.78 21.36 -10.00
C ASP A 40 1.99 22.72 -9.31
N PHE A 41 1.12 23.10 -8.38
CA PHE A 41 1.31 24.34 -7.59
C PHE A 41 2.55 24.25 -6.70
N ILE A 42 2.76 23.13 -6.02
CA ILE A 42 3.93 22.92 -5.16
C ILE A 42 5.21 23.04 -5.98
N ALA A 43 5.27 22.36 -7.14
CA ALA A 43 6.43 22.42 -8.03
C ALA A 43 6.69 23.84 -8.55
N LYS A 44 5.65 24.56 -8.99
CA LYS A 44 5.76 25.95 -9.50
C LYS A 44 6.23 26.95 -8.45
N ALA A 45 5.86 26.75 -7.20
CA ALA A 45 6.29 27.56 -6.07
C ALA A 45 7.68 27.16 -5.53
N GLY A 46 8.40 26.26 -6.20
CA GLY A 46 9.74 25.81 -5.82
C GLY A 46 9.75 24.88 -4.62
N GLY A 47 8.61 24.27 -4.29
CA GLY A 47 8.49 23.26 -3.27
C GLY A 47 8.87 21.86 -3.76
N ARG A 48 9.24 20.98 -2.84
CA ARG A 48 9.55 19.57 -3.10
C ARG A 48 8.67 18.69 -2.24
N ILE A 49 7.87 17.85 -2.90
CA ILE A 49 7.11 16.80 -2.22
C ILE A 49 8.10 15.70 -1.81
N PHE A 50 8.16 15.40 -0.53
CA PHE A 50 9.09 14.41 0.02
C PHE A 50 8.36 13.16 0.55
N ASN A 51 7.05 13.26 0.81
CA ASN A 51 6.24 12.12 1.24
C ASN A 51 4.76 12.33 0.88
N THR A 52 4.10 11.28 0.41
CA THR A 52 2.66 11.24 0.15
C THR A 52 2.08 9.97 0.78
N ALA A 53 1.30 10.13 1.84
CA ALA A 53 0.65 9.01 2.53
C ALA A 53 -0.85 9.06 2.26
N GLY A 54 -1.31 8.34 1.23
CA GLY A 54 -2.73 8.35 0.83
C GLY A 54 -3.16 9.71 0.29
N ASP A 55 -4.15 10.32 0.95
CA ASP A 55 -4.68 11.66 0.68
C ASP A 55 -3.91 12.81 1.38
N ALA A 56 -2.89 12.48 2.18
CA ALA A 56 -1.97 13.45 2.76
C ALA A 56 -0.75 13.76 1.84
N VAL A 57 -0.40 15.03 1.69
CA VAL A 57 0.80 15.54 1.00
C VAL A 57 1.71 16.22 2.01
N LEU A 58 2.99 15.86 1.98
CA LEU A 58 4.05 16.53 2.73
C LEU A 58 5.08 17.10 1.74
N ALA A 59 5.29 18.41 1.83
CA ALA A 59 6.21 19.14 0.98
C ALA A 59 7.10 20.07 1.80
N GLU A 60 8.30 20.32 1.30
CA GLU A 60 9.18 21.36 1.82
C GLU A 60 9.28 22.53 0.86
N PHE A 61 9.44 23.72 1.42
CA PHE A 61 9.72 24.95 0.69
C PHE A 61 10.96 25.62 1.27
N PRO A 62 11.81 26.23 0.42
CA PRO A 62 12.92 27.07 0.87
C PRO A 62 12.43 28.38 1.52
N SER A 63 11.17 28.76 1.29
CA SER A 63 10.59 30.04 1.69
C SER A 63 9.21 29.84 2.31
N ALA A 64 9.01 30.33 3.53
CA ALA A 64 7.71 30.30 4.20
C ALA A 64 6.66 31.16 3.48
N VAL A 65 7.09 32.22 2.80
CA VAL A 65 6.21 33.08 2.00
C VAL A 65 5.65 32.31 0.81
N ASP A 66 6.50 31.56 0.11
CA ASP A 66 6.10 30.80 -1.07
C ASP A 66 5.25 29.59 -0.68
N ALA A 67 5.53 28.96 0.46
CA ALA A 67 4.67 27.93 1.03
C ALA A 67 3.24 28.45 1.29
N VAL A 68 3.11 29.63 1.91
CA VAL A 68 1.80 30.22 2.22
C VAL A 68 1.08 30.69 0.96
N ARG A 69 1.79 31.30 0.00
CA ARG A 69 1.21 31.66 -1.32
C ARG A 69 0.69 30.43 -2.05
N CYS A 70 1.51 29.38 -2.15
CA CYS A 70 1.14 28.11 -2.73
C CYS A 70 -0.11 27.53 -2.07
N ALA A 71 -0.20 27.58 -0.73
CA ALA A 71 -1.37 27.11 0.00
C ALA A 71 -2.65 27.89 -0.37
N ILE A 72 -2.56 29.22 -0.47
CA ILE A 72 -3.67 30.08 -0.87
C ILE A 72 -4.12 29.74 -2.29
N ASP A 73 -3.17 29.67 -3.23
CA ASP A 73 -3.44 29.37 -4.64
C ASP A 73 -4.10 27.98 -4.78
N ILE A 74 -3.60 26.97 -4.07
CA ILE A 74 -4.23 25.64 -4.01
C ILE A 74 -5.68 25.75 -3.54
N GLN A 75 -5.93 26.40 -2.39
CA GLN A 75 -7.28 26.50 -1.85
C GLN A 75 -8.24 27.24 -2.79
N GLU A 76 -7.79 28.32 -3.45
CA GLU A 76 -8.61 29.04 -4.43
C GLU A 76 -8.91 28.23 -5.69
N SER A 77 -7.90 27.50 -6.16
CA SER A 77 -8.00 26.64 -7.35
C SER A 77 -8.93 25.46 -7.09
N LEU A 78 -8.85 24.84 -5.91
CA LEU A 78 -9.74 23.75 -5.50
C LEU A 78 -11.16 24.25 -5.21
N ARG A 79 -11.32 25.44 -4.62
CA ARG A 79 -12.63 26.09 -4.43
C ARG A 79 -13.35 26.27 -5.77
N THR A 80 -12.64 26.73 -6.80
CA THR A 80 -13.20 26.91 -8.15
C THR A 80 -13.63 25.57 -8.77
N ARG A 81 -12.81 24.52 -8.65
CA ARG A 81 -13.16 23.17 -9.13
C ARG A 81 -14.31 22.54 -8.38
N ASN A 82 -14.42 22.81 -7.08
CA ASN A 82 -15.50 22.33 -6.24
C ASN A 82 -16.87 22.91 -6.63
N MET A 83 -16.93 24.08 -7.30
CA MET A 83 -18.20 24.63 -7.81
C MET A 83 -18.89 23.74 -8.85
N ALA A 84 -18.15 22.82 -9.49
CA ALA A 84 -18.72 21.86 -10.44
C ALA A 84 -19.44 20.68 -9.75
N TYR A 85 -19.46 20.63 -8.42
CA TYR A 85 -19.96 19.49 -7.64
C TYR A 85 -20.96 19.92 -6.56
N PRO A 86 -21.92 19.05 -6.18
CA PRO A 86 -22.84 19.31 -5.08
C PRO A 86 -22.13 19.28 -3.72
N GLN A 87 -22.72 19.94 -2.71
CA GLN A 87 -22.11 20.08 -1.38
C GLN A 87 -21.69 18.75 -0.72
N SER A 88 -22.49 17.69 -0.89
CA SER A 88 -22.19 16.35 -0.35
C SER A 88 -20.90 15.75 -0.90
N ARG A 89 -20.47 16.20 -2.09
CA ARG A 89 -19.32 15.69 -2.83
C ARG A 89 -18.13 16.65 -2.82
N LEU A 90 -18.16 17.76 -2.10
CA LEU A 90 -17.01 18.67 -2.09
C LEU A 90 -15.76 18.01 -1.50
N MET A 91 -14.63 18.19 -2.17
CA MET A 91 -13.34 17.67 -1.71
C MET A 91 -12.46 18.87 -1.35
N SER A 92 -12.28 19.10 -0.06
CA SER A 92 -11.55 20.26 0.44
C SER A 92 -10.35 19.81 1.25
N PHE A 93 -9.20 20.41 0.98
CA PHE A 93 -8.00 20.17 1.74
C PHE A 93 -7.98 21.03 2.99
N ARG A 94 -7.40 20.51 4.05
CA ARG A 94 -6.85 21.29 5.15
C ARG A 94 -5.35 21.41 4.94
N ILE A 95 -4.77 22.55 5.29
CA ILE A 95 -3.34 22.80 5.10
C ILE A 95 -2.73 23.33 6.40
N GLY A 96 -1.59 22.75 6.79
CA GLY A 96 -0.77 23.14 7.93
C GLY A 96 0.64 23.54 7.49
N ILE A 97 1.16 24.66 7.97
CA ILE A 97 2.50 25.13 7.60
C ILE A 97 3.30 25.53 8.84
N THR A 98 4.54 25.07 8.93
CA THR A 98 5.48 25.50 9.97
C THR A 98 6.89 25.68 9.41
N ILE A 99 7.77 26.29 10.19
CA ILE A 99 9.21 26.33 9.93
C ILE A 99 9.86 25.51 11.03
N GLY A 100 10.78 24.61 10.65
CA GLY A 100 11.48 23.78 11.62
C GLY A 100 12.83 23.29 11.10
N ASP A 101 13.69 22.89 12.05
CA ASP A 101 14.88 22.10 11.74
C ASP A 101 14.46 20.69 11.38
N VAL A 102 14.84 20.25 10.19
CA VAL A 102 14.54 18.95 9.65
C VAL A 102 15.81 18.26 9.19
N VAL A 103 15.78 16.94 9.31
CA VAL A 103 16.84 16.06 8.85
C VAL A 103 16.42 15.45 7.53
N GLU A 104 17.20 15.68 6.48
CA GLU A 104 17.03 15.01 5.20
C GLU A 104 17.74 13.65 5.20
N ARG A 105 16.98 12.60 4.85
CA ARG A 105 17.41 11.21 4.75
C ARG A 105 16.69 10.51 3.59
N ASP A 106 17.44 9.99 2.62
CA ASP A 106 16.92 9.18 1.52
C ASP A 106 15.77 9.84 0.73
N GLY A 107 15.77 11.17 0.64
CA GLY A 107 14.73 11.97 -0.01
C GLY A 107 13.55 12.36 0.91
N ASP A 108 13.43 11.76 2.09
CA ASP A 108 12.41 12.09 3.11
C ASP A 108 12.94 13.13 4.11
N LEU A 109 12.02 13.79 4.84
CA LEU A 109 12.33 14.74 5.91
C LEU A 109 11.76 14.25 7.22
N LEU A 110 12.61 14.25 8.25
CA LEU A 110 12.25 13.83 9.61
C LEU A 110 12.52 14.96 10.60
N GLY A 111 11.66 15.09 11.61
CA GLY A 111 11.84 16.05 12.70
C GLY A 111 10.52 16.62 13.21
N ASP A 112 10.62 17.41 14.28
CA ASP A 112 9.46 18.00 14.93
C ASP A 112 8.68 18.93 14.00
N GLY A 113 9.37 19.60 13.06
CA GLY A 113 8.72 20.44 12.05
C GLY A 113 7.67 19.68 11.22
N VAL A 114 7.90 18.40 10.90
CA VAL A 114 6.93 17.57 10.16
C VAL A 114 5.72 17.24 11.02
N ASN A 115 5.95 16.87 12.28
CA ASN A 115 4.88 16.57 13.24
C ASN A 115 4.02 17.80 13.54
N ILE A 116 4.64 18.98 13.68
CA ILE A 116 3.94 20.25 13.90
C ILE A 116 3.09 20.61 12.68
N ALA A 117 3.64 20.52 11.46
CA ALA A 117 2.90 20.83 10.24
C ALA A 117 1.64 19.94 10.10
N ALA A 118 1.79 18.62 10.30
CA ALA A 118 0.67 17.69 10.27
C ALA A 118 -0.38 18.01 11.35
N ARG A 119 0.04 18.47 12.54
CA ARG A 119 -0.92 18.86 13.57
C ARG A 119 -1.65 20.16 13.23
N LEU A 120 -0.96 21.14 12.65
CA LEU A 120 -1.56 22.38 12.18
C LEU A 120 -2.58 22.11 11.07
N GLU A 121 -2.31 21.17 10.17
CA GLU A 121 -3.27 20.71 9.16
C GLU A 121 -4.56 20.23 9.84
N GLY A 122 -4.45 19.34 10.83
CA GLY A 122 -5.61 18.84 11.57
C GLY A 122 -6.38 19.90 12.37
N LEU A 123 -5.79 21.08 12.64
CA LEU A 123 -6.43 22.22 13.29
C LEU A 123 -7.11 23.17 12.30
N ALA A 124 -6.75 23.11 11.02
CA ALA A 124 -7.34 23.98 10.01
C ALA A 124 -8.84 23.68 9.82
N GLU A 125 -9.62 24.73 9.55
CA GLU A 125 -10.99 24.56 9.06
C GLU A 125 -10.97 23.86 7.68
N VAL A 126 -12.09 23.23 7.30
CA VAL A 126 -12.22 22.59 5.98
C VAL A 126 -12.03 23.63 4.87
N GLY A 127 -11.05 23.43 3.98
CA GLY A 127 -10.67 24.44 2.98
C GLY A 127 -9.83 25.60 3.55
N GLY A 128 -9.35 25.46 4.79
CA GLY A 128 -8.58 26.47 5.51
C GLY A 128 -7.08 26.17 5.54
N ILE A 129 -6.33 27.15 6.03
CA ILE A 129 -4.87 27.10 6.19
C ILE A 129 -4.55 27.53 7.62
N CYS A 130 -3.76 26.71 8.31
CA CYS A 130 -3.26 26.97 9.65
C CYS A 130 -1.74 27.05 9.64
N VAL A 131 -1.17 28.06 10.28
CA VAL A 131 0.28 28.32 10.27
C VAL A 131 0.81 28.52 11.68
N SER A 132 2.06 28.12 11.94
CA SER A 132 2.70 28.40 13.22
C SER A 132 3.09 29.88 13.37
N ARG A 133 3.37 30.32 14.59
CA ARG A 133 3.91 31.67 14.86
C ARG A 133 5.16 31.98 14.03
N ALA A 134 6.07 31.02 13.89
CA ALA A 134 7.30 31.21 13.11
C ALA A 134 7.02 31.51 11.63
N VAL A 135 5.98 30.88 11.04
CA VAL A 135 5.53 31.21 9.69
C VAL A 135 4.89 32.59 9.68
N HIS A 136 3.94 32.85 10.57
CA HIS A 136 3.22 34.11 10.68
C HIS A 136 4.18 35.32 10.73
N GLU A 137 5.20 35.28 11.59
CA GLU A 137 6.20 36.34 11.71
C GLU A 137 6.96 36.61 10.40
N GLN A 138 7.18 35.57 9.58
CA GLN A 138 7.87 35.73 8.29
C GLN A 138 6.97 36.24 7.16
N VAL A 139 5.65 36.05 7.25
CA VAL A 139 4.70 36.32 6.16
C VAL A 139 3.75 37.49 6.39
N ALA A 140 3.47 37.87 7.65
CA ALA A 140 2.44 38.85 8.00
C ALA A 140 2.63 40.22 7.30
N ASN A 141 3.88 40.64 7.08
CA ASN A 141 4.21 41.91 6.42
C ASN A 141 4.49 41.77 4.91
N LYS A 142 4.41 40.56 4.36
CA LYS A 142 4.77 40.24 2.96
C LYS A 142 3.59 39.79 2.11
N LEU A 143 2.50 39.37 2.75
CA LEU A 143 1.28 38.92 2.10
C LEU A 143 0.11 39.79 2.57
N SER A 144 -0.72 40.25 1.62
CA SER A 144 -1.93 41.02 1.90
C SER A 144 -3.09 40.10 2.32
N VAL A 145 -2.87 39.28 3.35
CA VAL A 145 -3.86 38.36 3.91
C VAL A 145 -3.99 38.58 5.41
N GLN A 146 -5.20 38.39 5.93
CA GLN A 146 -5.45 38.51 7.37
C GLN A 146 -5.17 37.18 8.07
N PHE A 147 -4.65 37.26 9.28
CA PHE A 147 -4.42 36.11 10.14
C PHE A 147 -5.25 36.26 11.41
N ALA A 148 -5.87 35.17 11.85
CA ALA A 148 -6.53 35.12 13.13
C ALA A 148 -5.74 34.25 14.10
N ASP A 149 -5.42 34.83 15.24
CA ASP A 149 -4.72 34.15 16.31
C ASP A 149 -5.65 33.11 16.97
N ILE A 150 -5.23 31.84 16.99
CA ILE A 150 -5.95 30.75 17.66
C ILE A 150 -5.23 30.26 18.93
N GLY A 151 -4.17 30.97 19.35
CA GLY A 151 -3.45 30.76 20.59
C GLY A 151 -2.52 29.55 20.58
N ALA A 152 -2.10 29.15 21.78
CA ALA A 152 -1.24 27.99 22.01
C ALA A 152 -2.02 26.67 21.85
N GLN A 153 -1.45 25.77 21.06
CA GLN A 153 -2.04 24.47 20.72
C GLN A 153 -1.11 23.35 21.21
N GLU A 154 -1.68 22.39 21.94
CA GLU A 154 -0.93 21.21 22.38
C GLU A 154 -0.76 20.23 21.23
N VAL A 155 0.49 19.80 21.03
CA VAL A 155 0.86 18.82 20.02
C VAL A 155 1.40 17.58 20.72
N LYS A 156 0.89 16.41 20.34
CA LYS A 156 1.33 15.14 20.92
C LYS A 156 2.83 14.96 20.70
N ASN A 157 3.56 14.56 21.74
CA ASN A 157 5.01 14.35 21.73
C ASN A 157 5.87 15.62 21.55
N ILE A 158 5.30 16.83 21.78
CA ILE A 158 6.07 18.08 21.81
C ILE A 158 5.88 18.73 23.18
N PRO A 159 6.96 18.97 23.95
CA PRO A 159 6.87 19.46 25.32
C PRO A 159 6.36 20.91 25.43
N THR A 160 6.53 21.71 24.37
CA THR A 160 6.11 23.12 24.32
C THR A 160 4.91 23.29 23.38
N PRO A 161 3.80 23.91 23.83
CA PRO A 161 2.67 24.24 22.97
C PRO A 161 3.08 25.11 21.79
N VAL A 162 2.53 24.82 20.61
CA VAL A 162 2.79 25.59 19.38
C VAL A 162 1.72 26.64 19.24
N HIS A 163 2.12 27.91 19.18
CA HIS A 163 1.18 29.00 18.90
C HIS A 163 0.83 29.04 17.41
N ALA A 164 -0.46 29.09 17.09
CA ALA A 164 -0.95 28.94 15.73
C ALA A 164 -1.86 30.10 15.29
N TYR A 165 -1.95 30.30 13.98
CA TYR A 165 -2.74 31.31 13.31
C TYR A 165 -3.51 30.69 12.14
N MET A 166 -4.76 31.09 11.96
CA MET A 166 -5.57 30.74 10.79
C MET A 166 -5.46 31.82 9.73
N VAL A 167 -5.22 31.44 8.47
CA VAL A 167 -5.24 32.38 7.34
C VAL A 167 -6.69 32.62 6.92
N ALA A 168 -7.10 33.88 6.86
CA ALA A 168 -8.45 34.24 6.43
C ALA A 168 -8.61 34.02 4.92
N MET A 169 -9.47 33.07 4.55
CA MET A 169 -9.79 32.77 3.16
C MET A 169 -11.01 33.58 2.68
N ARG A 170 -11.02 33.93 1.40
CA ARG A 170 -12.15 34.63 0.74
C ARG A 170 -13.32 33.66 0.54
N ARG A 171 -14.50 34.00 1.07
CA ARG A 171 -15.75 33.26 0.89
C ARG A 171 -16.38 33.53 -0.46
N GLY A 172 -17.31 32.65 -0.86
CA GLY A 172 -18.05 32.74 -2.13
C GLY A 172 -18.90 34.01 -2.29
N ASP A 173 -19.20 34.71 -1.20
CA ASP A 173 -19.91 35.99 -1.15
C ASP A 173 -18.97 37.22 -1.21
N GLY A 174 -17.66 37.01 -1.33
CA GLY A 174 -16.66 38.08 -1.36
C GLY A 174 -16.21 38.59 0.01
N SER A 175 -16.77 38.08 1.11
CA SER A 175 -16.32 38.40 2.48
C SER A 175 -15.10 37.56 2.88
N TYR A 176 -14.29 38.06 3.82
CA TYR A 176 -13.24 37.26 4.47
C TYR A 176 -13.83 36.54 5.68
N ALA A 177 -13.63 35.23 5.77
CA ALA A 177 -14.03 34.49 6.97
C ALA A 177 -13.14 34.89 8.14
N THR A 178 -13.68 35.55 9.17
CA THR A 178 -13.04 35.56 10.49
C THR A 178 -13.09 34.15 11.07
N PRO A 179 -11.94 33.48 11.29
CA PRO A 179 -11.87 32.14 11.84
C PRO A 179 -12.55 32.08 13.21
N GLN A 180 -13.45 31.12 13.38
CA GLN A 180 -14.20 30.97 14.63
C GLN A 180 -13.42 30.01 15.52
N ILE A 181 -12.88 30.51 16.64
CA ILE A 181 -12.25 29.67 17.67
C ILE A 181 -13.35 28.77 18.27
N LYS A 182 -13.53 27.55 17.73
CA LYS A 182 -14.29 26.51 18.43
C LYS A 182 -13.46 26.09 19.63
N LYS A 183 -13.77 26.64 20.81
CA LYS A 183 -13.38 26.05 22.09
C LYS A 183 -13.84 24.59 22.07
N VAL A 184 -12.90 23.65 21.97
CA VAL A 184 -13.20 22.24 22.17
C VAL A 184 -13.73 22.11 23.59
N ALA A 185 -15.04 21.88 23.72
CA ALA A 185 -15.63 21.56 25.00
C ALA A 185 -14.95 20.28 25.50
N LYS A 186 -14.33 20.35 26.69
CA LYS A 186 -13.88 19.14 27.40
C LYS A 186 -15.07 18.18 27.43
N ALA A 187 -14.88 16.96 26.91
CA ALA A 187 -15.86 15.91 27.08
C ALA A 187 -16.09 15.74 28.58
N ALA A 188 -17.27 16.11 29.05
CA ALA A 188 -17.67 15.87 30.42
C ALA A 188 -17.67 14.34 30.63
N ALA A 189 -16.97 13.87 31.66
CA ALA A 189 -17.06 12.48 32.08
C ALA A 189 -18.54 12.14 32.31
N ALA A 190 -19.04 11.09 31.66
CA ALA A 190 -20.41 10.66 31.83
C ALA A 190 -20.68 10.32 33.31
N PRO A 191 -21.84 10.70 33.89
CA PRO A 191 -22.11 10.48 35.30
C PRO A 191 -22.17 8.96 35.61
N ASN A 192 -21.55 8.54 36.72
CA ASN A 192 -21.46 7.17 37.21
C ASN A 192 -22.79 6.41 37.39
N TRP A 193 -23.94 7.05 37.17
CA TRP A 193 -25.27 6.41 37.27
C TRP A 193 -25.64 5.54 36.05
N MET A 194 -24.94 5.65 34.91
CA MET A 194 -25.26 4.80 33.74
C MET A 194 -24.75 3.36 33.82
N TRP A 195 -23.77 3.07 34.68
CA TRP A 195 -23.20 1.72 34.85
C TRP A 195 -24.21 0.63 35.26
N PRO A 196 -25.12 0.85 36.25
CA PRO A 196 -26.10 -0.17 36.61
C PRO A 196 -27.09 -0.52 35.49
N LEU A 197 -27.41 0.40 34.58
CA LEU A 197 -28.28 0.12 33.42
C LEU A 197 -27.58 -0.76 32.38
N VAL A 198 -26.29 -0.52 32.13
CA VAL A 198 -25.49 -1.34 31.20
C VAL A 198 -25.33 -2.76 31.73
N VAL A 199 -25.07 -2.92 33.04
CA VAL A 199 -25.01 -4.25 33.68
C VAL A 199 -26.35 -4.98 33.59
N GLY A 200 -27.46 -4.27 33.85
CA GLY A 200 -28.80 -4.86 33.75
C GLY A 200 -29.12 -5.41 32.36
N VAL A 201 -28.80 -4.66 31.30
CA VAL A 201 -29.06 -5.09 29.92
C VAL A 201 -28.20 -6.31 29.54
N VAL A 202 -26.92 -6.33 29.93
CA VAL A 202 -26.01 -7.45 29.63
C VAL A 202 -26.46 -8.73 30.34
N SER A 203 -26.94 -8.64 31.58
CA SER A 203 -27.45 -9.80 32.32
C SER A 203 -28.71 -10.41 31.69
N VAL A 204 -29.64 -9.58 31.20
CA VAL A 204 -30.87 -10.06 30.54
C VAL A 204 -30.53 -10.78 29.23
N VAL A 205 -29.58 -10.25 28.45
CA VAL A 205 -29.13 -10.89 27.21
C VAL A 205 -28.46 -12.24 27.50
N ALA A 206 -27.61 -12.32 28.53
CA ALA A 206 -26.94 -13.57 28.90
C ALA A 206 -27.94 -14.66 29.35
N ILE A 207 -28.99 -14.29 30.10
CA ILE A 207 -30.05 -15.22 30.52
C ILE A 207 -30.87 -15.70 29.31
N GLY A 208 -31.18 -14.82 28.37
CA GLY A 208 -31.89 -15.18 27.13
C GLY A 208 -31.10 -16.18 26.26
N VAL A 209 -29.79 -15.94 26.09
CA VAL A 209 -28.91 -16.85 25.32
C VAL A 209 -28.73 -18.19 26.03
N GLY A 210 -28.59 -18.20 27.36
CA GLY A 210 -28.51 -19.43 28.16
C GLY A 210 -29.78 -20.28 28.09
N GLY A 211 -30.96 -19.64 28.16
CA GLY A 211 -32.25 -20.31 28.02
C GLY A 211 -32.47 -20.92 26.63
N PHE A 212 -32.06 -20.22 25.57
CA PHE A 212 -32.16 -20.69 24.19
C PHE A 212 -31.28 -21.92 23.94
N LEU A 213 -30.03 -21.90 24.41
CA LEU A 213 -29.10 -23.03 24.26
C LEU A 213 -29.56 -24.27 25.05
N TYR A 214 -30.15 -24.08 26.24
CA TYR A 214 -30.71 -25.18 27.04
C TYR A 214 -31.90 -25.86 26.35
N PHE A 215 -32.79 -25.09 25.71
CA PHE A 215 -33.95 -25.62 24.99
C PHE A 215 -33.56 -26.45 23.76
N THR A 216 -32.59 -25.99 22.98
CA THR A 216 -32.11 -26.72 21.79
C THR A 216 -31.43 -28.06 22.11
N LYS A 217 -30.93 -28.24 23.34
CA LYS A 217 -30.29 -29.49 23.78
C LYS A 217 -31.29 -30.58 24.20
N LEU A 218 -32.53 -30.20 24.53
CA LEU A 218 -33.58 -31.14 24.95
C LEU A 218 -34.29 -31.81 23.75
N GLU A 219 -34.34 -31.15 22.59
CA GLU A 219 -35.01 -31.67 21.39
C GLU A 219 -34.21 -32.74 20.63
N THR A 220 -32.89 -32.85 20.83
CA THR A 220 -32.04 -33.85 20.16
C THR A 220 -32.12 -35.26 20.77
N THR A 221 -32.85 -35.45 21.88
CA THR A 221 -32.91 -36.76 22.58
C THR A 221 -34.05 -37.68 22.11
N ARG A 222 -34.79 -37.33 21.04
CA ARG A 222 -35.92 -38.14 20.56
C ARG A 222 -35.71 -38.61 19.11
N ALA A 223 -34.98 -39.70 18.95
CA ALA A 223 -35.02 -40.49 17.72
C ALA A 223 -36.25 -41.41 17.70
N PRO A 224 -36.89 -41.64 16.54
CA PRO A 224 -37.57 -42.89 16.27
C PRO A 224 -36.68 -43.79 15.38
N ALA A 225 -36.67 -45.08 15.74
CA ALA A 225 -36.12 -46.17 14.95
C ALA A 225 -37.02 -46.47 13.74
N VAL A 226 -36.46 -47.12 12.70
CA VAL A 226 -36.99 -48.36 12.08
C VAL A 226 -36.06 -48.83 10.93
N ALA A 227 -35.64 -50.10 11.11
CA ALA A 227 -35.37 -51.21 10.17
C ALA A 227 -34.45 -51.09 8.95
N ALA A 228 -33.50 -52.02 8.93
CA ALA A 228 -32.61 -52.42 7.85
C ALA A 228 -33.25 -53.45 6.90
N ILE A 229 -32.92 -53.39 5.60
CA ILE A 229 -32.84 -54.56 4.70
C ILE A 229 -31.61 -54.39 3.79
N ALA A 230 -30.88 -55.51 3.62
CA ALA A 230 -29.60 -55.70 2.95
C ALA A 230 -29.74 -55.87 1.41
N PRO A 231 -28.62 -55.97 0.64
CA PRO A 231 -28.53 -55.58 -0.77
C PRO A 231 -28.62 -56.76 -1.75
N SER A 232 -28.87 -56.47 -3.04
CA SER A 232 -28.51 -57.39 -4.12
C SER A 232 -28.31 -56.72 -5.49
N SER A 233 -27.08 -56.89 -5.98
CA SER A 233 -26.64 -57.25 -7.34
C SER A 233 -27.22 -56.59 -8.62
N ALA A 234 -26.26 -56.04 -9.38
CA ALA A 234 -25.91 -56.37 -10.77
C ALA A 234 -26.51 -55.61 -11.98
N SER A 235 -25.56 -55.38 -12.91
CA SER A 235 -25.63 -55.34 -14.39
C SER A 235 -26.04 -54.05 -15.14
N SER A 236 -25.07 -53.55 -15.90
CA SER A 236 -25.11 -52.78 -17.16
C SER A 236 -26.01 -53.44 -18.24
N PRO A 237 -26.36 -52.84 -19.43
CA PRO A 237 -25.51 -51.99 -20.30
C PRO A 237 -26.17 -50.84 -21.12
N MET A 238 -25.28 -50.10 -21.82
CA MET A 238 -25.39 -49.15 -22.97
C MET A 238 -26.36 -49.55 -24.12
N PRO A 239 -26.44 -48.83 -25.28
CA PRO A 239 -26.50 -47.39 -25.61
C PRO A 239 -27.55 -47.09 -26.75
N SER A 240 -27.69 -45.84 -27.20
CA SER A 240 -28.30 -45.51 -28.52
C SER A 240 -27.71 -44.19 -29.04
N ALA A 241 -26.77 -44.24 -29.99
CA ALA A 241 -26.95 -44.07 -31.45
C ALA A 241 -27.08 -42.58 -31.83
N ALA A 242 -26.03 -41.97 -32.40
CA ALA A 242 -25.79 -41.80 -33.85
C ALA A 242 -26.67 -40.66 -34.46
N ALA A 243 -26.30 -39.87 -35.47
CA ALA A 243 -25.08 -39.49 -36.17
C ALA A 243 -25.55 -38.56 -37.32
N ALA A 244 -24.67 -37.68 -37.80
CA ALA A 244 -24.56 -37.24 -39.20
C ALA A 244 -25.56 -36.23 -39.83
N ALA A 245 -24.95 -35.12 -40.25
CA ALA A 245 -24.93 -34.58 -41.62
C ALA A 245 -26.04 -33.62 -42.12
N ALA A 246 -25.55 -32.45 -42.55
CA ALA A 246 -26.20 -31.46 -43.40
C ALA A 246 -26.42 -31.98 -44.85
N PRO A 247 -27.13 -31.25 -45.74
CA PRO A 247 -26.57 -30.07 -46.43
C PRO A 247 -27.57 -28.92 -46.74
N SER A 248 -26.99 -27.78 -47.18
CA SER A 248 -27.63 -26.55 -47.67
C SER A 248 -28.44 -26.71 -48.99
N PRO A 249 -29.18 -25.68 -49.46
CA PRO A 249 -28.56 -24.73 -50.41
C PRO A 249 -29.01 -23.24 -50.35
N SER A 250 -28.04 -22.37 -50.67
CA SER A 250 -27.99 -21.16 -51.52
C SER A 250 -29.09 -20.08 -51.66
N ALA A 251 -28.56 -18.84 -51.58
CA ALA A 251 -28.79 -17.60 -52.37
C ALA A 251 -30.04 -16.74 -52.02
N THR A 252 -30.09 -15.39 -52.06
CA THR A 252 -29.27 -14.28 -52.60
C THR A 252 -29.77 -12.97 -51.95
N MET A 253 -28.91 -11.94 -51.78
CA MET A 253 -29.14 -10.52 -52.16
C MET A 253 -28.27 -9.53 -51.36
N ALA A 254 -27.86 -8.49 -52.07
CA ALA A 254 -26.67 -7.65 -51.87
C ALA A 254 -26.93 -6.32 -51.12
N ALA A 255 -25.89 -5.73 -50.52
CA ALA A 255 -25.80 -4.28 -50.31
C ALA A 255 -24.35 -3.77 -50.09
N LYS A 256 -23.88 -2.99 -51.07
CA LYS A 256 -23.02 -1.78 -51.04
C LYS A 256 -21.81 -1.66 -50.08
N ALA A 257 -20.64 -1.45 -50.69
CA ALA A 257 -19.38 -0.99 -50.09
C ALA A 257 -19.31 0.55 -49.94
N PRO A 258 -18.45 1.05 -49.03
CA PRO A 258 -17.76 2.34 -49.19
C PRO A 258 -16.24 2.19 -49.39
N MET A 259 -15.64 3.19 -50.04
CA MET A 259 -14.26 3.30 -50.55
C MET A 259 -13.16 3.32 -49.46
N PRO A 260 -11.89 3.00 -49.82
CA PRO A 260 -10.77 2.94 -48.87
C PRO A 260 -10.16 4.33 -48.60
N MET A 261 -9.90 4.64 -47.33
CA MET A 261 -9.05 5.76 -46.89
C MET A 261 -7.56 5.32 -46.80
N PRO A 262 -6.60 6.25 -46.95
CA PRO A 262 -5.18 5.92 -47.10
C PRO A 262 -4.55 5.48 -45.77
N ALA A 263 -3.71 4.46 -45.85
CA ALA A 263 -2.93 3.92 -44.75
C ALA A 263 -1.83 4.89 -44.30
N PRO A 264 -1.65 5.14 -42.99
CA PRO A 264 -0.38 5.65 -42.47
C PRO A 264 0.60 4.48 -42.34
N SER A 265 1.67 4.57 -43.13
CA SER A 265 3.01 3.99 -42.97
C SER A 265 3.18 2.86 -41.95
N ALA A 266 3.10 1.61 -42.44
CA ALA A 266 3.66 0.46 -41.75
C ALA A 266 5.20 0.57 -41.71
N SER A 267 5.74 0.87 -40.53
CA SER A 267 7.15 0.57 -40.26
C SER A 267 7.31 -0.94 -40.01
N PRO A 268 8.40 -1.57 -40.48
CA PRO A 268 8.51 -3.03 -40.50
C PRO A 268 8.63 -3.62 -39.09
N MET A 269 7.63 -4.42 -38.72
CA MET A 269 7.62 -5.32 -37.57
C MET A 269 8.64 -6.45 -37.79
N ALA A 270 9.83 -6.33 -37.22
CA ALA A 270 10.81 -7.42 -37.24
C ALA A 270 11.53 -7.53 -35.89
N GLY A 271 11.01 -8.41 -35.03
CA GLY A 271 11.64 -8.80 -33.77
C GLY A 271 10.75 -9.79 -33.03
N LYS A 272 11.32 -10.87 -32.48
CA LYS A 272 10.61 -11.82 -31.60
C LYS A 272 10.18 -11.11 -30.33
N PHE A 273 8.97 -11.37 -29.84
CA PHE A 273 8.47 -10.72 -28.63
C PHE A 273 9.30 -11.16 -27.40
N PRO A 274 9.85 -10.24 -26.58
CA PRO A 274 10.73 -10.56 -25.46
C PRO A 274 9.94 -11.03 -24.23
N ALA A 275 9.34 -12.23 -24.29
CA ALA A 275 8.47 -12.77 -23.26
C ALA A 275 9.12 -12.88 -21.86
N ASP A 276 10.44 -13.12 -21.79
CA ASP A 276 11.18 -13.24 -20.52
C ASP A 276 11.24 -11.92 -19.74
N SER A 277 11.07 -10.79 -20.42
CA SER A 277 11.09 -9.47 -19.79
C SER A 277 9.77 -9.08 -19.12
N VAL A 278 8.68 -9.81 -19.38
CA VAL A 278 7.34 -9.46 -18.92
C VAL A 278 7.18 -9.78 -17.43
N PRO A 279 6.86 -8.79 -16.59
CA PRO A 279 6.66 -8.97 -15.15
C PRO A 279 5.25 -9.49 -14.81
N PHE A 280 5.06 -9.92 -13.57
CA PHE A 280 3.80 -10.32 -12.91
C PHE A 280 3.13 -11.60 -13.43
N ILE A 281 3.54 -12.07 -14.61
CA ILE A 281 2.97 -13.25 -15.27
C ILE A 281 3.57 -14.54 -14.73
N ASN A 282 2.79 -15.62 -14.83
CA ASN A 282 3.26 -16.98 -14.58
C ASN A 282 3.85 -17.59 -15.86
N GLU A 283 4.43 -18.78 -15.72
CA GLU A 283 5.17 -19.42 -16.79
C GLU A 283 4.31 -19.95 -17.94
N ARG A 284 3.03 -20.27 -17.67
CA ARG A 284 2.08 -20.60 -18.73
C ARG A 284 1.89 -19.41 -19.68
N ILE A 285 1.69 -18.20 -19.12
CA ILE A 285 1.52 -16.99 -19.93
C ILE A 285 2.84 -16.63 -20.61
N ARG A 286 3.99 -16.80 -19.94
CA ARG A 286 5.29 -16.55 -20.57
C ARG A 286 5.51 -17.43 -21.81
N ASN A 287 5.21 -18.72 -21.70
CA ASN A 287 5.31 -19.65 -22.83
C ASN A 287 4.35 -19.30 -23.96
N TYR A 288 3.12 -18.92 -23.64
CA TYR A 288 2.15 -18.41 -24.62
C TYR A 288 2.66 -17.16 -25.35
N LEU A 289 3.30 -16.23 -24.62
CA LEU A 289 3.86 -15.01 -25.20
C LEU A 289 5.05 -15.30 -26.12
N ALA A 290 5.91 -16.24 -25.73
CA ALA A 290 7.09 -16.64 -26.49
C ALA A 290 6.73 -17.44 -27.77
N GLY A 291 5.61 -18.17 -27.75
CA GLY A 291 5.08 -18.96 -28.86
C GLY A 291 4.01 -18.20 -29.62
N ASP A 292 2.74 -18.53 -29.34
CA ASP A 292 1.55 -18.11 -30.08
C ASP A 292 1.48 -16.60 -30.28
N TYR A 293 1.69 -15.80 -29.23
CA TYR A 293 1.64 -14.34 -29.35
C TYR A 293 2.75 -13.82 -30.26
N SER A 294 3.99 -14.27 -30.06
CA SER A 294 5.12 -13.82 -30.88
C SER A 294 4.95 -14.21 -32.35
N ALA A 295 4.37 -15.39 -32.63
CA ALA A 295 4.16 -15.91 -33.98
C ALA A 295 2.89 -15.36 -34.67
N ALA A 296 1.93 -14.82 -33.91
CA ALA A 296 0.69 -14.27 -34.46
C ALA A 296 0.94 -13.10 -35.41
N GLY A 297 0.03 -12.96 -36.38
CA GLY A 297 0.06 -11.95 -37.43
C GLY A 297 -0.14 -10.51 -36.93
N ASN A 298 -0.35 -9.59 -37.87
CA ASN A 298 -0.47 -8.17 -37.58
C ASN A 298 -1.74 -7.87 -36.76
N TYR A 299 -1.71 -6.73 -36.04
CA TYR A 299 -2.78 -6.25 -35.14
C TYR A 299 -3.07 -7.19 -33.96
N LYS A 300 -2.10 -7.24 -33.05
CA LYS A 300 -2.19 -7.94 -31.76
C LYS A 300 -1.81 -6.99 -30.63
N ALA A 301 -2.32 -7.22 -29.44
CA ALA A 301 -1.95 -6.44 -28.26
C ALA A 301 -1.98 -7.32 -27.01
N PHE A 302 -1.19 -6.94 -26.02
CA PHE A 302 -1.12 -7.60 -24.72
C PHE A 302 -1.29 -6.57 -23.61
N ALA A 303 -2.17 -6.86 -22.67
CA ALA A 303 -2.46 -6.05 -21.51
C ALA A 303 -2.21 -6.86 -20.24
N LEU A 304 -1.77 -6.17 -19.19
CA LEU A 304 -1.57 -6.75 -17.87
C LEU A 304 -1.88 -5.74 -16.76
N ASN A 305 -1.98 -6.20 -15.52
CA ASN A 305 -1.89 -5.35 -14.35
C ASN A 305 -0.86 -5.89 -13.34
N VAL A 306 -0.53 -5.07 -12.34
CA VAL A 306 0.40 -5.45 -11.25
C VAL A 306 -0.08 -6.63 -10.41
N GLY A 307 -1.36 -7.03 -10.53
CA GLY A 307 -1.89 -8.23 -9.90
C GLY A 307 -1.63 -9.53 -10.66
N GLY A 308 -1.02 -9.45 -11.85
CA GLY A 308 -0.77 -10.59 -12.73
C GLY A 308 -1.98 -11.03 -13.54
N PHE A 309 -3.04 -10.22 -13.61
CA PHE A 309 -4.12 -10.42 -14.58
C PHE A 309 -3.63 -10.00 -15.96
N THR A 310 -4.06 -10.74 -16.99
CA THR A 310 -3.56 -10.58 -18.35
C THR A 310 -4.68 -10.76 -19.37
N GLY A 311 -4.54 -10.06 -20.50
CA GLY A 311 -5.39 -10.18 -21.68
C GLY A 311 -4.56 -10.08 -22.95
N ALA A 312 -4.87 -10.89 -23.95
CA ALA A 312 -4.19 -10.92 -25.23
C ALA A 312 -5.21 -10.94 -26.36
N SER A 313 -5.01 -10.09 -27.36
CA SER A 313 -5.79 -10.09 -28.59
C SER A 313 -4.86 -10.40 -29.76
N LEU A 314 -5.29 -11.32 -30.63
CA LEU A 314 -4.55 -11.74 -31.82
C LEU A 314 -5.40 -11.52 -33.06
N ASN A 315 -4.75 -11.29 -34.21
CA ASN A 315 -5.37 -11.24 -35.54
C ASN A 315 -6.61 -10.33 -35.62
N GLN A 316 -6.52 -9.13 -35.04
CA GLN A 316 -7.62 -8.17 -35.02
C GLN A 316 -7.70 -7.39 -36.34
N PRO A 317 -8.85 -6.78 -36.67
CA PRO A 317 -9.01 -6.06 -37.94
C PRO A 317 -8.11 -4.81 -38.05
N ASN A 318 -7.76 -4.20 -36.91
CA ASN A 318 -6.86 -3.05 -36.83
C ASN A 318 -6.22 -2.96 -35.44
N GLU A 319 -5.24 -2.06 -35.28
CA GLU A 319 -4.49 -1.91 -34.03
C GLU A 319 -5.35 -1.44 -32.85
N GLU A 320 -6.30 -0.54 -33.10
CA GLU A 320 -7.19 -0.01 -32.05
C GLU A 320 -8.10 -1.11 -31.49
N ALA A 321 -8.65 -1.96 -32.35
CA ALA A 321 -9.40 -3.15 -31.97
C ALA A 321 -8.53 -4.12 -31.16
N ALA A 322 -7.27 -4.28 -31.52
CA ALA A 322 -6.32 -5.08 -30.74
C ALA A 322 -6.13 -4.52 -29.33
N ARG A 323 -5.81 -3.23 -29.22
CA ARG A 323 -5.62 -2.56 -27.93
C ARG A 323 -6.84 -2.71 -27.02
N ASN A 324 -8.02 -2.39 -27.56
CA ASN A 324 -9.27 -2.42 -26.80
C ASN A 324 -9.64 -3.84 -26.36
N ALA A 325 -9.51 -4.84 -27.25
CA ALA A 325 -9.82 -6.23 -26.93
C ALA A 325 -8.87 -6.82 -25.87
N ALA A 326 -7.58 -6.48 -25.91
CA ALA A 326 -6.62 -6.96 -24.90
C ALA A 326 -6.91 -6.35 -23.52
N LEU A 327 -7.19 -5.05 -23.47
CA LEU A 327 -7.57 -4.35 -22.24
C LEU A 327 -8.86 -4.89 -21.65
N ASP A 328 -9.91 -5.04 -22.47
CA ASP A 328 -11.20 -5.56 -22.05
C ASP A 328 -11.10 -6.99 -21.50
N GLN A 329 -10.34 -7.87 -22.17
CA GLN A 329 -10.12 -9.23 -21.67
C GLN A 329 -9.36 -9.24 -20.33
N CYS A 330 -8.36 -8.38 -20.17
CA CYS A 330 -7.63 -8.26 -18.91
C CYS A 330 -8.54 -7.74 -17.80
N GLN A 331 -9.29 -6.66 -18.08
CA GLN A 331 -10.15 -6.01 -17.11
C GLN A 331 -11.28 -6.94 -16.66
N LYS A 332 -11.94 -7.65 -17.59
CA LYS A 332 -12.95 -8.67 -17.25
C LYS A 332 -12.43 -9.73 -16.27
N ARG A 333 -11.19 -10.18 -16.42
CA ARG A 333 -10.56 -11.15 -15.50
C ARG A 333 -10.24 -10.53 -14.15
N ALA A 334 -9.77 -9.27 -14.14
CA ALA A 334 -9.49 -8.53 -12.92
C ALA A 334 -10.79 -8.27 -12.12
N ASP A 335 -11.87 -7.85 -12.79
CA ASP A 335 -13.18 -7.57 -12.20
C ASP A 335 -13.83 -8.83 -11.64
N ALA A 336 -13.75 -9.95 -12.37
CA ALA A 336 -14.24 -11.25 -11.91
C ALA A 336 -13.55 -11.72 -10.61
N ALA A 337 -12.31 -11.28 -10.39
CA ALA A 337 -11.55 -11.53 -9.18
C ALA A 337 -11.59 -10.37 -8.16
N GLN A 338 -12.46 -9.36 -8.38
CA GLN A 338 -12.60 -8.18 -7.55
C GLN A 338 -11.28 -7.44 -7.30
N SER A 339 -10.41 -7.40 -8.32
CA SER A 339 -9.11 -6.75 -8.22
C SER A 339 -9.27 -5.22 -8.32
N PRO A 340 -8.75 -4.43 -7.36
CA PRO A 340 -8.79 -2.97 -7.43
C PRO A 340 -7.77 -2.38 -8.43
N ARG A 341 -7.06 -3.23 -9.19
CA ARG A 341 -5.95 -2.82 -10.07
C ARG A 341 -6.40 -2.81 -11.52
N ARG A 342 -6.36 -1.63 -12.15
CA ARG A 342 -6.69 -1.47 -13.57
C ARG A 342 -5.66 -2.15 -14.47
N CYS A 343 -6.14 -2.70 -15.57
CA CYS A 343 -5.28 -3.23 -16.62
C CYS A 343 -4.77 -2.11 -17.53
N GLU A 344 -3.53 -2.27 -17.97
CA GLU A 344 -2.84 -1.36 -18.87
C GLU A 344 -2.22 -2.12 -20.03
N LEU A 345 -1.98 -1.43 -21.14
CA LEU A 345 -1.31 -2.02 -22.29
C LEU A 345 0.17 -2.23 -21.96
N TYR A 346 0.62 -3.47 -22.15
CA TYR A 346 2.04 -3.79 -22.06
C TYR A 346 2.70 -3.77 -23.43
N ALA A 347 2.03 -4.32 -24.44
CA ALA A 347 2.56 -4.39 -25.80
C ALA A 347 1.49 -4.20 -26.88
N VAL A 348 1.90 -3.59 -27.98
CA VAL A 348 1.14 -3.46 -29.22
C VAL A 348 2.00 -3.98 -30.37
N GLY A 349 1.52 -5.01 -31.07
CA GLY A 349 2.34 -5.81 -31.96
C GLY A 349 3.41 -6.56 -31.16
N ASN A 350 4.68 -6.40 -31.54
CA ASN A 350 5.82 -6.89 -30.76
C ASN A 350 6.52 -5.76 -29.96
N ASN A 351 5.98 -4.54 -29.97
CA ASN A 351 6.56 -3.38 -29.32
C ASN A 351 6.02 -3.24 -27.90
N ILE A 352 6.91 -3.10 -26.92
CA ILE A 352 6.55 -2.81 -25.53
C ILE A 352 6.16 -1.33 -25.43
N VAL A 353 4.96 -1.05 -24.93
CA VAL A 353 4.42 0.29 -24.68
C VAL A 353 4.26 0.59 -23.18
N TYR A 354 4.65 -0.35 -22.32
CA TYR A 354 4.55 -0.24 -20.87
C TYR A 354 5.53 0.81 -20.32
N THR A 355 5.02 1.76 -19.54
CA THR A 355 5.78 2.95 -19.10
C THR A 355 6.43 2.80 -17.73
N HIS A 356 5.98 1.87 -16.88
CA HIS A 356 6.43 1.75 -15.48
C HIS A 356 7.80 1.08 -15.29
N GLY A 357 8.45 0.65 -16.38
CA GLY A 357 9.73 -0.05 -16.32
C GLY A 357 9.65 -1.44 -15.66
N LYS A 358 10.80 -1.99 -15.27
CA LYS A 358 10.88 -3.25 -14.54
C LYS A 358 10.72 -3.01 -13.04
N PRO A 359 9.94 -3.83 -12.31
CA PRO A 359 9.84 -3.70 -10.86
C PRO A 359 11.21 -3.85 -10.18
N PRO A 360 11.48 -3.08 -9.11
CA PRO A 360 12.67 -3.27 -8.29
C PRO A 360 12.61 -4.62 -7.57
N MET A 361 13.66 -5.42 -7.72
CA MET A 361 13.75 -6.78 -7.19
C MET A 361 14.99 -6.96 -6.32
N PRO A 362 14.91 -7.74 -5.23
CA PRO A 362 16.11 -8.14 -4.48
C PRO A 362 16.99 -9.08 -5.32
N PRO A 363 18.28 -9.22 -4.99
CA PRO A 363 19.14 -10.20 -5.65
C PRO A 363 18.70 -11.63 -5.32
N GLN A 364 18.99 -12.57 -6.22
CA GLN A 364 18.75 -14.00 -5.99
C GLN A 364 19.79 -14.63 -5.03
N PRO A 365 19.43 -15.70 -4.30
CA PRO A 365 18.10 -16.32 -4.23
C PRO A 365 17.11 -15.50 -3.39
N PHE A 366 15.83 -15.47 -3.80
CA PHE A 366 14.78 -14.69 -3.13
C PHE A 366 14.35 -15.27 -1.79
N VAL A 367 14.45 -16.59 -1.66
CA VAL A 367 14.10 -17.36 -0.48
C VAL A 367 15.34 -18.14 -0.09
N ARG A 368 15.74 -18.04 1.17
CA ARG A 368 16.81 -18.85 1.74
C ARG A 368 16.20 -19.71 2.82
N HIS A 369 16.08 -21.01 2.52
CA HIS A 369 15.49 -21.95 3.46
C HIS A 369 16.45 -22.24 4.60
N ASP A 370 15.94 -22.15 5.83
CA ASP A 370 16.73 -22.35 7.04
C ASP A 370 15.86 -22.90 8.17
N ALA A 371 16.10 -24.17 8.50
CA ALA A 371 15.34 -24.90 9.52
C ALA A 371 15.42 -24.27 10.93
N MET A 372 16.43 -23.44 11.22
CA MET A 372 16.54 -22.79 12.54
C MET A 372 15.62 -21.59 12.69
N THR A 373 15.34 -20.88 11.59
CA THR A 373 14.52 -19.67 11.58
C THR A 373 13.12 -19.89 11.03
N GLU A 374 12.92 -20.92 10.21
CA GLU A 374 11.61 -21.25 9.68
C GLU A 374 10.64 -21.68 10.80
N ARG A 375 9.43 -21.14 10.71
CA ARG A 375 8.34 -21.33 11.65
C ARG A 375 7.03 -21.38 10.88
N ALA A 376 6.05 -22.11 11.41
CA ALA A 376 4.71 -22.10 10.86
C ALA A 376 4.18 -20.67 10.76
N PHE A 377 3.57 -20.35 9.63
CA PHE A 377 2.98 -19.05 9.37
C PHE A 377 1.80 -18.80 10.31
N ALA A 378 1.78 -17.60 10.91
CA ALA A 378 0.68 -17.13 11.72
C ALA A 378 0.38 -15.67 11.37
N SER A 379 -0.81 -15.40 10.86
CA SER A 379 -1.20 -14.06 10.38
C SER A 379 -1.07 -12.96 11.46
N LYS A 380 -1.34 -13.32 12.73
CA LYS A 380 -1.20 -12.44 13.90
C LYS A 380 0.23 -11.92 14.10
N ASP A 381 1.23 -12.73 13.73
CA ASP A 381 2.65 -12.45 13.92
C ASP A 381 3.27 -11.79 12.68
N PHE A 382 2.46 -11.56 11.63
CA PHE A 382 2.93 -10.92 10.41
C PHE A 382 3.44 -9.49 10.69
N PRO A 383 4.68 -9.16 10.28
CA PRO A 383 5.33 -7.93 10.70
C PRO A 383 4.80 -6.70 9.96
N MET A 384 4.88 -5.54 10.62
CA MET A 384 4.69 -4.19 10.04
C MET A 384 3.31 -3.88 9.41
N VAL A 385 2.32 -4.77 9.54
CA VAL A 385 0.97 -4.56 9.02
C VAL A 385 -0.06 -4.36 10.14
N ARG A 386 -1.14 -3.64 9.85
CA ARG A 386 -2.28 -3.40 10.77
C ARG A 386 -3.24 -4.59 10.80
N ASP A 387 -4.10 -4.67 11.81
CA ASP A 387 -5.03 -5.80 12.00
C ASP A 387 -5.92 -6.15 10.80
N PRO A 388 -6.49 -5.19 10.03
CA PRO A 388 -7.28 -5.54 8.84
C PRO A 388 -6.47 -6.31 7.79
N ALA A 389 -5.18 -5.99 7.65
CA ALA A 389 -4.29 -6.72 6.74
C ALA A 389 -3.98 -8.14 7.26
N LYS A 390 -3.84 -8.31 8.58
CA LYS A 390 -3.66 -9.62 9.22
C LYS A 390 -4.90 -10.51 9.01
N VAL A 391 -6.10 -9.96 9.20
CA VAL A 391 -7.36 -10.67 8.92
C VAL A 391 -7.45 -11.08 7.45
N ARG A 392 -7.02 -10.22 6.52
CA ARG A 392 -6.97 -10.57 5.10
C ARG A 392 -5.99 -11.72 4.80
N LEU A 393 -4.82 -11.74 5.44
CA LEU A 393 -3.88 -12.85 5.33
C LEU A 393 -4.47 -14.15 5.88
N GLU A 394 -5.14 -14.09 7.02
CA GLU A 394 -5.84 -15.25 7.59
C GLU A 394 -6.89 -15.81 6.62
N ASN A 395 -7.73 -14.94 6.05
CA ASN A 395 -8.85 -15.37 5.22
C ASN A 395 -8.45 -15.81 3.80
N MET A 396 -7.34 -15.29 3.27
CA MET A 396 -6.95 -15.55 1.88
C MET A 396 -5.70 -16.44 1.78
N PHE A 397 -4.64 -16.13 2.53
CA PHE A 397 -3.34 -16.81 2.40
C PHE A 397 -3.35 -18.18 3.06
N VAL A 398 -3.85 -18.28 4.30
CA VAL A 398 -3.86 -19.55 5.06
C VAL A 398 -4.63 -20.67 4.35
N PRO A 399 -5.87 -20.47 3.83
CA PRO A 399 -6.62 -21.55 3.20
C PRO A 399 -6.18 -21.89 1.76
N ALA A 400 -5.20 -21.18 1.18
CA ALA A 400 -4.85 -21.37 -0.22
C ALA A 400 -4.12 -22.70 -0.46
N ALA A 401 -4.76 -23.65 -1.14
CA ALA A 401 -4.27 -25.03 -1.33
C ALA A 401 -3.06 -25.22 -2.28
N LYS A 402 -2.62 -24.17 -2.97
CA LYS A 402 -1.51 -24.21 -3.96
C LYS A 402 -0.35 -23.36 -3.45
N SER A 403 0.79 -23.47 -4.14
CA SER A 403 1.96 -22.65 -3.82
C SER A 403 1.61 -21.16 -3.73
N ARG A 404 2.10 -20.54 -2.65
CA ARG A 404 1.75 -19.18 -2.25
C ARG A 404 2.94 -18.51 -1.61
N ALA A 405 3.02 -17.19 -1.76
CA ALA A 405 4.04 -16.40 -1.08
C ALA A 405 3.50 -15.02 -0.77
N VAL A 406 4.12 -14.36 0.20
CA VAL A 406 3.83 -12.98 0.55
C VAL A 406 5.13 -12.20 0.69
N ALA A 407 5.19 -11.09 -0.04
CA ALA A 407 6.27 -10.12 0.01
C ALA A 407 5.83 -8.88 0.79
N LEU A 408 6.76 -8.30 1.55
CA LEU A 408 6.58 -7.11 2.37
C LEU A 408 7.57 -6.02 1.92
N GLY A 409 7.09 -4.80 1.80
CA GLY A 409 7.86 -3.59 1.54
C GLY A 409 8.18 -2.84 2.83
N PRO A 410 9.17 -1.93 2.80
CA PRO A 410 9.65 -1.21 3.99
C PRO A 410 8.61 -0.26 4.60
N GLY A 411 7.60 0.16 3.84
CA GLY A 411 6.47 0.96 4.34
C GLY A 411 5.32 0.13 4.91
N GLY A 412 5.47 -1.19 5.02
CA GLY A 412 4.41 -2.11 5.44
C GLY A 412 3.42 -2.48 4.34
N GLN A 413 3.64 -2.04 3.09
CA GLN A 413 2.87 -2.53 1.95
C GLN A 413 3.21 -4.01 1.75
N TYR A 414 2.21 -4.85 1.49
CA TYR A 414 2.44 -6.27 1.20
C TYR A 414 1.66 -6.69 -0.03
N PHE A 415 2.20 -7.70 -0.71
CA PHE A 415 1.53 -8.35 -1.82
C PHE A 415 1.65 -9.86 -1.66
N MET A 416 0.55 -10.58 -1.89
CA MET A 416 0.53 -12.04 -1.81
C MET A 416 0.08 -12.62 -3.14
N VAL A 417 0.81 -13.63 -3.61
CA VAL A 417 0.42 -14.45 -4.74
C VAL A 417 -0.01 -15.80 -4.19
N MET A 418 -1.16 -16.25 -4.65
CA MET A 418 -1.74 -17.55 -4.29
C MET A 418 -2.05 -18.30 -5.60
N GLY A 419 -2.07 -19.63 -5.54
CA GLY A 419 -2.43 -20.40 -6.74
C GLY A 419 -1.31 -20.54 -7.77
N ALA A 420 -0.06 -20.28 -7.38
CA ALA A 420 1.10 -20.42 -8.27
C ALA A 420 1.40 -21.89 -8.58
N SER A 421 2.19 -22.12 -9.64
CA SER A 421 2.66 -23.47 -10.02
C SER A 421 3.80 -23.98 -9.15
N SER A 422 4.56 -23.08 -8.52
CA SER A 422 5.65 -23.41 -7.60
C SER A 422 5.84 -22.30 -6.58
N ALA A 423 6.53 -22.62 -5.48
CA ALA A 423 6.96 -21.67 -4.45
C ALA A 423 7.81 -20.54 -5.04
N ASP A 424 8.76 -20.86 -5.92
CA ASP A 424 9.61 -19.87 -6.59
C ASP A 424 8.82 -18.91 -7.49
N ASP A 425 7.82 -19.41 -8.23
CA ASP A 425 6.94 -18.55 -9.03
C ASP A 425 6.10 -17.64 -8.14
N ALA A 426 5.58 -18.17 -7.03
CA ALA A 426 4.84 -17.38 -6.05
C ALA A 426 5.71 -16.27 -5.45
N ALA A 427 6.93 -16.61 -5.02
CA ALA A 427 7.89 -15.68 -4.43
C ALA A 427 8.29 -14.58 -5.41
N ARG A 428 8.70 -14.96 -6.63
CA ARG A 428 9.07 -14.00 -7.69
C ARG A 428 7.93 -13.05 -8.00
N ARG A 429 6.72 -13.55 -8.27
CA ARG A 429 5.58 -12.70 -8.63
C ARG A 429 5.13 -11.82 -7.47
N SER A 430 5.22 -12.30 -6.23
CA SER A 430 4.93 -11.48 -5.03
C SER A 430 5.91 -10.32 -4.90
N LEU A 431 7.21 -10.57 -5.14
CA LEU A 431 8.24 -9.54 -5.15
C LEU A 431 8.06 -8.53 -6.27
N GLU A 432 7.78 -8.99 -7.49
CA GLU A 432 7.54 -8.11 -8.64
C GLU A 432 6.37 -7.15 -8.35
N SER A 433 5.23 -7.69 -7.93
CA SER A 433 4.04 -6.90 -7.60
C SER A 433 4.28 -5.97 -6.41
N CYS A 434 4.94 -6.45 -5.34
CA CYS A 434 5.26 -5.62 -4.18
C CYS A 434 6.22 -4.50 -4.55
N GLY A 435 7.29 -4.78 -5.30
CA GLY A 435 8.27 -3.80 -5.73
C GLY A 435 7.68 -2.75 -6.65
N ALA A 436 6.79 -3.13 -7.55
CA ALA A 436 6.06 -2.19 -8.41
C ALA A 436 5.16 -1.23 -7.62
N ILE A 437 4.56 -1.70 -6.51
CA ILE A 437 3.69 -0.88 -5.66
C ILE A 437 4.50 -0.02 -4.69
N ALA A 438 5.58 -0.57 -4.12
CA ALA A 438 6.40 0.10 -3.11
C ALA A 438 7.45 1.04 -3.72
N GLY A 439 7.80 0.88 -5.00
CA GLY A 439 8.86 1.62 -5.67
C GLY A 439 10.28 1.19 -5.25
N VAL A 440 10.40 0.18 -4.39
CA VAL A 440 11.66 -0.35 -3.85
C VAL A 440 11.58 -1.87 -3.71
N ALA A 441 12.73 -2.54 -3.63
CA ALA A 441 12.78 -4.00 -3.49
C ALA A 441 12.12 -4.45 -2.18
N CYS A 442 11.21 -5.41 -2.29
CA CYS A 442 10.54 -6.04 -1.14
C CYS A 442 11.31 -7.28 -0.66
N LEU A 443 10.89 -7.80 0.50
CA LEU A 443 11.39 -9.04 1.10
C LEU A 443 10.29 -10.10 1.09
N VAL A 444 10.61 -11.35 0.74
CA VAL A 444 9.68 -12.47 0.92
C VAL A 444 9.66 -12.84 2.40
N VAL A 445 8.49 -12.78 3.03
CA VAL A 445 8.35 -13.03 4.47
C VAL A 445 7.83 -14.44 4.74
N ALA A 446 6.93 -14.93 3.89
CA ALA A 446 6.42 -16.29 3.99
C ALA A 446 6.19 -16.93 2.63
N VAL A 447 6.38 -18.23 2.59
CA VAL A 447 6.17 -19.11 1.45
C VAL A 447 5.43 -20.33 1.96
N ASP A 448 4.35 -20.68 1.27
CA ASP A 448 3.46 -21.77 1.63
C ASP A 448 3.00 -21.69 3.10
N GLU A 449 3.39 -22.64 3.94
CA GLU A 449 2.95 -22.73 5.33
C GLU A 449 3.94 -22.12 6.33
N ASN A 450 5.05 -21.56 5.85
CA ASN A 450 6.15 -21.14 6.72
C ASN A 450 6.54 -19.68 6.51
N PHE A 451 6.90 -19.01 7.61
CA PHE A 451 7.77 -17.85 7.57
C PHE A 451 9.16 -18.29 7.08
N VAL A 452 9.69 -17.59 6.08
CA VAL A 452 11.03 -17.86 5.49
C VAL A 452 12.09 -16.84 5.95
N VAL A 453 11.73 -16.02 6.93
CA VAL A 453 12.62 -15.09 7.62
C VAL A 453 12.36 -15.20 9.12
N PRO A 454 13.38 -15.01 9.97
CA PRO A 454 13.16 -14.99 11.41
C PRO A 454 12.24 -13.83 11.79
N ILE A 455 11.16 -14.12 12.52
CA ILE A 455 10.22 -13.13 13.04
C ILE A 455 10.54 -12.90 14.53
N PRO A 456 11.15 -11.76 14.91
CA PRO A 456 11.47 -11.45 16.30
C PRO A 456 10.24 -11.44 17.21
N THR A 457 10.40 -11.99 18.41
CA THR A 457 9.39 -12.02 19.47
C THR A 457 9.82 -11.27 20.72
N LEU A 458 11.13 -11.11 20.95
CA LEU A 458 11.68 -10.41 22.11
C LEU A 458 11.61 -8.89 21.96
N LEU A 459 11.65 -8.38 20.73
CA LEU A 459 11.64 -6.96 20.41
C LEU A 459 10.65 -6.66 19.29
N ARG A 460 10.09 -5.44 19.31
CA ARG A 460 9.12 -5.00 18.32
C ARG A 460 9.83 -4.63 17.02
N ILE A 461 9.36 -5.20 15.92
CA ILE A 461 9.79 -4.84 14.57
C ILE A 461 9.30 -3.42 14.21
N THR A 462 10.22 -2.58 13.75
CA THR A 462 9.95 -1.18 13.37
C THR A 462 10.23 -0.88 11.90
N GLY A 463 10.97 -1.74 11.21
CA GLY A 463 11.31 -1.56 9.79
C GLY A 463 12.27 -2.63 9.29
N PHE A 464 12.77 -2.46 8.06
CA PHE A 464 13.86 -3.28 7.54
C PHE A 464 15.21 -2.78 8.00
N PHE A 465 16.14 -3.70 8.22
CA PHE A 465 17.50 -3.38 8.64
C PHE A 465 18.45 -3.37 7.44
N HIS A 466 19.14 -2.23 7.27
CA HIS A 466 20.14 -2.04 6.22
C HIS A 466 21.47 -1.62 6.84
N ALA A 467 22.36 -2.57 7.11
CA ALA A 467 23.64 -2.31 7.79
C ALA A 467 24.49 -1.25 7.08
N ALA A 468 24.53 -1.24 5.74
CA ALA A 468 25.32 -0.31 4.92
C ALA A 468 24.94 1.17 5.13
N SER A 469 23.67 1.45 5.41
CA SER A 469 23.13 2.81 5.58
C SER A 469 22.68 3.10 7.01
N ASN A 470 22.88 2.19 7.96
CA ASN A 470 22.42 2.36 9.33
C ASN A 470 23.31 3.37 10.09
N ALA A 471 22.72 4.50 10.48
CA ALA A 471 23.42 5.59 11.14
C ALA A 471 23.92 5.25 12.55
N SER A 472 23.30 4.27 13.23
CA SER A 472 23.74 3.83 14.55
C SER A 472 25.10 3.11 14.49
N ILE A 473 25.44 2.51 13.35
CA ILE A 473 26.74 1.84 13.16
C ILE A 473 27.76 2.85 12.65
N VAL A 474 28.93 2.91 13.28
CA VAL A 474 30.07 3.71 12.81
C VAL A 474 30.45 3.36 11.38
N ALA A 475 30.76 4.37 10.57
CA ALA A 475 30.88 4.24 9.12
C ALA A 475 31.94 3.20 8.69
N ASP A 476 33.06 3.11 9.41
CA ASP A 476 34.16 2.18 9.17
C ASP A 476 33.82 0.71 9.49
N ALA A 477 32.79 0.45 10.29
CA ALA A 477 32.36 -0.91 10.63
C ALA A 477 31.23 -1.44 9.74
N ARG A 478 30.53 -0.60 8.97
CA ARG A 478 29.32 -0.99 8.22
C ARG A 478 29.58 -2.10 7.22
N ASP A 479 30.65 -1.99 6.43
CA ASP A 479 31.00 -2.98 5.41
C ASP A 479 31.33 -4.34 6.03
N GLU A 480 31.99 -4.35 7.19
CA GLU A 480 32.27 -5.59 7.92
C GLU A 480 30.98 -6.25 8.42
N VAL A 481 30.03 -5.46 8.94
CA VAL A 481 28.72 -5.95 9.39
C VAL A 481 27.94 -6.53 8.21
N VAL A 482 27.87 -5.82 7.08
CA VAL A 482 27.22 -6.30 5.84
C VAL A 482 27.79 -7.65 5.43
N ARG A 483 29.12 -7.76 5.36
CA ARG A 483 29.81 -9.00 4.98
C ARG A 483 29.50 -10.15 5.94
N LYS A 484 29.55 -9.89 7.25
CA LYS A 484 29.29 -10.92 8.28
C LYS A 484 27.83 -11.39 8.31
N LEU A 485 26.88 -10.51 8.00
CA LEU A 485 25.46 -10.87 7.93
C LEU A 485 25.09 -11.60 6.63
N ALA A 486 25.80 -11.36 5.52
CA ALA A 486 25.53 -12.02 4.24
C ALA A 486 25.67 -13.56 4.28
N ASP A 487 26.55 -14.06 5.16
CA ASP A 487 26.83 -15.48 5.38
C ASP A 487 26.04 -16.09 6.57
N GLY A 488 25.15 -15.32 7.18
CA GLY A 488 24.44 -15.70 8.40
C GLY A 488 23.19 -16.51 8.12
N MET A 489 23.29 -17.85 8.04
CA MET A 489 22.16 -18.72 8.39
C MET A 489 21.94 -18.68 9.90
N GLY A 490 20.71 -18.81 10.35
CA GLY A 490 20.30 -18.82 11.74
C GLY A 490 19.81 -17.47 12.25
N TRP A 491 19.65 -17.41 13.57
CA TRP A 491 19.31 -16.16 14.23
C TRP A 491 20.53 -15.26 14.28
N ASN A 492 20.40 -14.08 13.66
CA ASN A 492 21.42 -13.04 13.69
C ASN A 492 20.87 -11.81 14.40
N ALA A 493 21.68 -11.16 15.22
CA ALA A 493 21.33 -9.91 15.89
C ALA A 493 22.50 -8.93 15.84
N VAL A 494 22.17 -7.64 15.78
CA VAL A 494 23.13 -6.54 15.82
C VAL A 494 22.81 -5.66 17.02
N ALA A 495 23.80 -5.48 17.89
CA ALA A 495 23.75 -4.54 18.99
C ALA A 495 24.75 -3.41 18.74
N VAL A 496 24.45 -2.24 19.28
CA VAL A 496 25.27 -1.04 19.17
C VAL A 496 25.27 -0.31 20.51
N GLY A 497 26.42 0.25 20.89
CA GLY A 497 26.56 1.10 22.07
C GLY A 497 26.68 2.59 21.74
N THR A 498 27.03 3.39 22.73
CA THR A 498 27.09 4.86 22.64
C THR A 498 28.11 5.35 21.60
N ALA A 499 29.21 4.63 21.39
CA ALA A 499 30.22 4.97 20.38
C ALA A 499 29.86 4.47 18.97
N GLY A 500 28.74 3.76 18.80
CA GLY A 500 28.28 3.24 17.52
C GLY A 500 29.01 1.97 17.04
N ARG A 501 29.83 1.34 17.90
CA ARG A 501 30.59 0.13 17.53
C ARG A 501 29.66 -1.09 17.60
N PRO A 502 29.55 -1.87 16.52
CA PRO A 502 28.59 -2.98 16.48
C PRO A 502 29.12 -4.21 17.22
N GLY A 503 28.24 -4.87 17.96
CA GLY A 503 28.39 -6.25 18.41
C GLY A 503 27.48 -7.17 17.62
N LEU A 504 27.97 -8.38 17.30
CA LEU A 504 27.27 -9.31 16.41
C LEU A 504 27.02 -10.65 17.10
N GLY A 505 25.76 -11.06 17.14
CA GLY A 505 25.37 -12.42 17.47
C GLY A 505 24.98 -13.11 16.18
N LEU A 506 25.84 -13.99 15.66
CA LEU A 506 25.66 -14.60 14.34
C LEU A 506 25.41 -16.10 14.48
N LYS A 507 24.58 -16.65 13.58
CA LYS A 507 24.33 -18.10 13.46
C LYS A 507 23.87 -18.77 14.75
N ALA A 508 23.11 -18.06 15.57
CA ALA A 508 22.58 -18.62 16.79
C ALA A 508 21.41 -19.56 16.50
N ALA A 509 21.22 -20.55 17.38
CA ALA A 509 20.14 -21.53 17.30
C ALA A 509 18.75 -20.90 17.57
N ASP A 510 18.71 -19.81 18.33
CA ASP A 510 17.49 -19.13 18.75
C ASP A 510 17.70 -17.62 18.92
N GLU A 511 16.58 -16.88 18.99
CA GLU A 511 16.55 -15.43 19.11
C GLU A 511 17.29 -14.91 20.35
N GLN A 512 17.09 -15.56 21.50
CA GLN A 512 17.66 -15.13 22.78
C GLN A 512 19.19 -15.27 22.76
N THR A 513 19.70 -16.37 22.23
CA THR A 513 21.13 -16.62 22.06
C THR A 513 21.76 -15.60 21.12
N ALA A 514 21.09 -15.25 20.00
CA ALA A 514 21.56 -14.21 19.10
C ALA A 514 21.68 -12.85 19.80
N VAL A 515 20.61 -12.44 20.50
CA VAL A 515 20.54 -11.18 21.24
C VAL A 515 21.62 -11.11 22.32
N ASN A 516 21.73 -12.14 23.15
CA ASN A 516 22.72 -12.19 24.23
C ASN A 516 24.15 -12.13 23.68
N SER A 517 24.42 -12.85 22.59
CA SER A 517 25.74 -12.85 21.94
C SER A 517 26.08 -11.48 21.34
N ALA A 518 25.12 -10.82 20.69
CA ALA A 518 25.32 -9.49 20.12
C ALA A 518 25.63 -8.45 21.20
N LEU A 519 24.89 -8.47 22.32
CA LEU A 519 25.11 -7.58 23.45
C LEU A 519 26.46 -7.83 24.11
N ALA A 520 26.81 -9.11 24.35
CA ALA A 520 28.10 -9.48 24.93
C ALA A 520 29.28 -9.10 24.04
N ASP A 521 29.13 -9.20 22.71
CA ASP A 521 30.17 -8.78 21.77
C ASP A 521 30.32 -7.26 21.70
N CYS A 522 29.20 -6.53 21.74
CA CYS A 522 29.17 -5.06 21.79
C CYS A 522 29.88 -4.55 23.05
N ALA A 523 29.58 -5.14 24.21
CA ALA A 523 30.12 -4.71 25.51
C ALA A 523 31.65 -4.83 25.63
N LYS A 524 32.31 -5.58 24.74
CA LYS A 524 33.78 -5.65 24.68
C LYS A 524 34.42 -4.38 24.10
N ARG A 525 33.65 -3.58 23.36
CA ARG A 525 34.15 -2.49 22.50
C ARG A 525 33.37 -1.19 22.66
N ASP A 526 32.22 -1.22 23.31
CA ASP A 526 31.31 -0.10 23.50
C ASP A 526 30.57 -0.18 24.85
N SER A 527 29.89 0.89 25.26
CA SER A 527 29.05 0.96 26.46
C SER A 527 27.57 1.20 26.09
N ASP A 528 26.65 0.94 27.03
CA ASP A 528 25.20 1.15 26.83
C ASP A 528 24.63 0.40 25.61
N CYS A 529 25.14 -0.81 25.40
CA CYS A 529 24.79 -1.66 24.27
C CYS A 529 23.29 -2.02 24.29
N HIS A 530 22.63 -1.79 23.16
CA HIS A 530 21.25 -2.19 22.91
C HIS A 530 21.12 -2.82 21.53
N VAL A 531 20.14 -3.71 21.36
CA VAL A 531 19.89 -4.38 20.08
C VAL A 531 19.15 -3.43 19.14
N ILE A 532 19.66 -3.29 17.92
CA ILE A 532 19.05 -2.47 16.87
C ILE A 532 18.47 -3.31 15.74
N ALA A 533 18.86 -4.58 15.62
CA ALA A 533 18.35 -5.47 14.58
C ALA A 533 18.35 -6.93 15.01
N ILE A 534 17.33 -7.66 14.55
CA ILE A 534 17.25 -9.13 14.61
C ILE A 534 16.80 -9.62 13.24
N GLY A 535 17.60 -10.48 12.61
CA GLY A 535 17.39 -10.93 11.25
C GLY A 535 17.39 -9.77 10.24
N PRO A 536 16.44 -9.72 9.30
CA PRO A 536 16.33 -8.64 8.32
C PRO A 536 15.60 -7.40 8.88
N PHE A 537 15.23 -7.39 10.16
CA PHE A 537 14.37 -6.37 10.76
C PHE A 537 15.12 -5.45 11.70
N THR A 538 14.81 -4.15 11.63
CA THR A 538 15.15 -3.18 12.66
C THR A 538 14.16 -3.36 13.81
N VAL A 539 14.67 -3.40 15.04
CA VAL A 539 13.88 -3.69 16.24
C VAL A 539 14.00 -2.60 17.30
N GLY A 540 12.99 -2.50 18.15
CA GLY A 540 12.96 -1.60 19.30
C GLY A 540 12.22 -2.22 20.50
N PRO A 541 12.22 -1.56 21.66
CA PRO A 541 11.58 -2.08 22.87
C PRO A 541 10.07 -2.30 22.68
N ILE A 542 9.55 -3.34 23.32
CA ILE A 542 8.12 -3.60 23.45
C ILE A 542 7.64 -2.76 24.64
N ASN A 543 7.05 -1.60 24.35
CA ASN A 543 6.47 -0.73 25.39
C ASN A 543 5.23 -1.34 26.03
#